data_AF-A0A929IK63-F1
#
_entry.id   AF-A0A929IK63-F1
#
_cell.length_a   1.000
_cell.length_b   1.000
_cell.length_c   1.000
_cell.angle_alpha   90.00
_cell.angle_beta   90.00
_cell.angle_gamma   90.00
#
_symmetry.space_group_name_H-M   'P 1'
#
loop_
_entity.id
_entity.type
_entity.pdbx_description
1 polymer ?
#
loop_
_entity_poly.entity_id
_entity_poly.type
_entity_poly.pdbx_seq_one_letter_code
_entity_poly.pdbx_strand_id
1 'polypeptide(L)'
;MRETNTIANIRGTSRIWAIGAVHGDTARLGAIHSELENRLQQGDVLVYLGNYLGHGEGIVETVDELLDFRRRVLARPPLRFTDEIIYLRGNQEEMWQKLLQLQFASDPVSILNWVISRGVDATLKAYGGSADEGNYAATGGAMQLNNWTRSLRDAQRAHLGHDTLMAHLKRAAACEDGSLLFVNCGIDPQRPLAAQSDAFWWAARSFDSIAGAYEGFARVIRGYDPE
;
A
#
# COMPACT_ATOMS: atom_id res chain seq x y z
N MET A 1 -17.58 0.37 10.05
CA MET A 1 -16.33 -0.22 10.56
C MET A 1 -15.33 0.92 10.64
N ARG A 2 -14.85 1.30 11.83
CA ARG A 2 -13.83 2.35 11.94
C ARG A 2 -12.55 1.79 11.31
N GLU A 3 -12.04 2.42 10.25
CA GLU A 3 -10.71 2.08 9.77
C GLU A 3 -9.72 2.38 10.91
N THR A 4 -9.20 1.35 11.57
CA THR A 4 -7.98 1.47 12.38
C THR A 4 -6.78 1.54 11.44
N ASN A 5 -6.76 2.58 10.62
CA ASN A 5 -5.67 2.91 9.72
C ASN A 5 -4.62 3.66 10.55
N THR A 6 -3.96 2.90 11.43
CA THR A 6 -3.03 3.42 12.43
C THR A 6 -1.62 3.51 11.86
N ILE A 7 -0.78 4.32 12.52
CA ILE A 7 0.66 4.30 12.32
C ILE A 7 1.22 3.10 13.07
N ALA A 8 2.11 2.34 12.45
CA ALA A 8 2.80 1.23 13.11
C ALA A 8 3.96 1.76 13.96
N ASN A 9 4.15 1.21 15.15
CA ASN A 9 5.26 1.57 16.03
C ASN A 9 6.33 0.47 16.00
N ILE A 10 7.55 0.84 15.67
CA ILE A 10 8.71 -0.06 15.59
C ILE A 10 9.51 0.08 16.89
N ARG A 11 9.68 -1.03 17.61
CA ARG A 11 10.31 -1.09 18.94
C ARG A 11 11.55 -1.97 18.96
N GLY A 12 12.59 -1.53 19.67
CA GLY A 12 13.71 -2.39 20.07
C GLY A 12 14.39 -3.14 18.92
N THR A 13 14.39 -2.56 17.72
CA THR A 13 14.94 -3.20 16.52
C THR A 13 16.41 -2.84 16.32
N SER A 14 17.21 -3.82 15.93
CA SER A 14 18.62 -3.64 15.58
C SER A 14 18.80 -3.22 14.12
N ARG A 15 17.85 -3.59 13.24
CA ARG A 15 17.96 -3.39 11.79
C ARG A 15 16.59 -3.42 11.12
N ILE A 16 16.36 -2.47 10.22
CA ILE A 16 15.12 -2.34 9.45
C ILE A 16 15.44 -2.53 7.96
N TRP A 17 14.68 -3.39 7.30
CA TRP A 17 14.69 -3.57 5.86
C TRP A 17 13.48 -2.84 5.27
N ALA A 18 13.72 -1.88 4.38
CA ALA A 18 12.66 -1.13 3.72
C ALA A 18 12.58 -1.51 2.24
N ILE A 19 11.43 -1.96 1.78
CA ILE A 19 11.17 -2.32 0.38
C ILE A 19 10.29 -1.22 -0.22
N GLY A 20 10.80 -0.58 -1.28
CA GLY A 20 10.09 0.48 -2.01
C GLY A 20 8.89 -0.04 -2.82
N ALA A 21 8.34 0.82 -3.67
CA ALA A 21 7.23 0.46 -4.55
C ALA A 21 7.56 -0.76 -5.43
N VAL A 22 6.60 -1.69 -5.53
CA VAL A 22 6.74 -2.94 -6.30
C VAL A 22 6.03 -2.85 -7.64
N HIS A 23 4.85 -2.22 -7.66
CA HIS A 23 4.04 -1.98 -8.85
C HIS A 23 3.85 -3.23 -9.73
N GLY A 24 3.49 -4.37 -9.15
CA GLY A 24 3.23 -5.60 -9.91
C GLY A 24 4.45 -6.25 -10.55
N ASP A 25 5.69 -5.83 -10.23
CA ASP A 25 6.90 -6.51 -10.69
C ASP A 25 7.25 -7.69 -9.78
N THR A 26 6.54 -8.79 -9.96
CA THR A 26 6.70 -10.02 -9.16
C THR A 26 8.11 -10.59 -9.27
N ALA A 27 8.75 -10.48 -10.44
CA ALA A 27 10.09 -11.04 -10.66
C ALA A 27 11.14 -10.32 -9.81
N ARG A 28 11.13 -8.98 -9.80
CA ARG A 28 12.03 -8.20 -8.93
C ARG A 28 11.72 -8.40 -7.46
N LEU A 29 10.44 -8.48 -7.09
CA LEU A 29 10.04 -8.76 -5.71
C LEU A 29 10.59 -10.11 -5.25
N GLY A 30 10.41 -11.17 -6.04
CA GLY A 30 10.93 -12.50 -5.74
C GLY A 30 12.46 -12.54 -5.63
N ALA A 31 13.17 -11.76 -6.45
CA ALA A 31 14.63 -11.63 -6.33
C ALA A 31 15.05 -10.96 -5.00
N ILE A 32 14.35 -9.89 -4.59
CA ILE A 32 14.57 -9.23 -3.29
C ILE A 32 14.28 -10.21 -2.15
N HIS A 33 13.17 -10.93 -2.21
CA HIS A 33 12.80 -11.91 -1.19
C HIS A 33 13.84 -13.02 -1.06
N SER A 34 14.35 -13.54 -2.17
CA SER A 34 15.39 -14.58 -2.18
C SER A 34 16.68 -14.13 -1.48
N GLU A 35 17.06 -12.86 -1.66
CA GLU A 35 18.19 -12.28 -0.93
C GLU A 35 17.89 -12.06 0.55
N LEU A 36 16.68 -11.61 0.89
CA LEU A 36 16.27 -11.36 2.26
C LEU A 36 16.18 -12.63 3.10
N GLU A 37 15.68 -13.74 2.56
CA GLU A 37 15.59 -15.01 3.31
C GLU A 37 16.93 -15.45 3.90
N ASN A 38 18.02 -15.17 3.19
CA ASN A 38 19.38 -15.55 3.61
C ASN A 38 20.02 -14.54 4.58
N ARG A 39 19.45 -13.35 4.72
CA ARG A 39 20.05 -12.23 5.46
C ARG A 39 19.27 -11.83 6.71
N LEU A 40 17.99 -12.17 6.78
CA LEU A 40 17.14 -11.84 7.92
C LEU A 40 17.69 -12.46 9.21
N GLN A 41 17.71 -11.65 10.27
CA GLN A 41 18.20 -12.00 11.61
C GLN A 41 17.13 -11.71 12.66
N GLN A 42 17.34 -12.23 13.88
CA GLN A 42 16.39 -12.01 14.97
C GLN A 42 16.38 -10.55 15.38
N GLY A 43 15.18 -9.97 15.50
CA GLY A 43 14.99 -8.55 15.80
C GLY A 43 15.04 -7.64 14.57
N ASP A 44 15.19 -8.19 13.36
CA ASP A 44 14.97 -7.44 12.14
C ASP A 44 13.49 -7.06 12.00
N VAL A 45 13.21 -5.90 11.41
CA VAL A 45 11.87 -5.48 11.01
C VAL A 45 11.85 -5.24 9.51
N LEU A 46 10.84 -5.79 8.83
CA LEU A 46 10.61 -5.61 7.41
C LEU A 46 9.46 -4.64 7.19
N VAL A 47 9.71 -3.58 6.42
CA VAL A 47 8.73 -2.55 6.11
C VAL A 47 8.57 -2.45 4.60
N TYR A 48 7.40 -2.84 4.11
CA TYR A 48 6.99 -2.60 2.74
C TYR A 48 6.34 -1.22 2.64
N LEU A 49 6.84 -0.38 1.73
CA LEU A 49 6.48 1.03 1.68
C LEU A 49 5.28 1.33 0.78
N GLY A 50 4.44 0.34 0.48
CA GLY A 50 3.22 0.49 -0.34
C GLY A 50 3.48 0.41 -1.84
N ASN A 51 2.43 0.66 -2.63
CA ASN A 51 2.45 0.54 -4.09
C ASN A 51 2.83 -0.87 -4.56
N TYR A 52 2.12 -1.86 -4.04
CA TYR A 52 2.19 -3.24 -4.53
C TYR A 52 1.45 -3.36 -5.86
N LEU A 53 0.35 -2.61 -5.98
CA LEU A 53 -0.56 -2.58 -7.11
C LEU A 53 -0.15 -1.50 -8.13
N GLY A 54 -0.97 -1.32 -9.18
CA GLY A 54 -0.86 -0.20 -10.12
C GLY A 54 -0.34 -0.62 -11.50
N HIS A 55 0.95 -0.48 -11.76
CA HIS A 55 1.46 -0.38 -13.14
C HIS A 55 1.85 -1.70 -13.82
N GLY A 56 2.37 -2.68 -13.08
CA GLY A 56 2.87 -3.93 -13.65
C GLY A 56 1.77 -4.93 -13.98
N GLU A 57 2.14 -5.97 -14.70
CA GLU A 57 1.21 -7.00 -15.18
C GLU A 57 0.94 -8.09 -14.13
N GLY A 58 1.91 -8.35 -13.23
CA GLY A 58 1.84 -9.41 -12.21
C GLY A 58 1.19 -8.96 -10.90
N ILE A 59 0.04 -8.27 -10.96
CA ILE A 59 -0.57 -7.67 -9.75
C ILE A 59 -1.02 -8.74 -8.76
N VAL A 60 -1.70 -9.79 -9.24
CA VAL A 60 -2.18 -10.89 -8.39
C VAL A 60 -0.97 -11.64 -7.82
N GLU A 61 -0.01 -11.97 -8.68
CA GLU A 61 1.19 -12.71 -8.36
C GLU A 61 2.09 -11.95 -7.38
N THR A 62 2.13 -10.61 -7.46
CA THR A 62 2.83 -9.78 -6.48
C THR A 62 2.19 -9.89 -5.10
N VAL A 63 0.86 -9.86 -5.00
CA VAL A 63 0.18 -10.00 -3.70
C VAL A 63 0.34 -11.42 -3.15
N ASP A 64 0.26 -12.44 -4.01
CA ASP A 64 0.55 -13.83 -3.66
C ASP A 64 1.99 -13.97 -3.12
N GLU A 65 2.99 -13.40 -3.80
CA GLU A 65 4.39 -13.46 -3.37
C GLU A 65 4.61 -12.75 -2.02
N LEU A 66 3.95 -11.61 -1.75
CA LEU A 66 4.01 -10.95 -0.44
C LEU A 66 3.47 -11.87 0.67
N LEU A 67 2.34 -12.54 0.42
CA LEU A 67 1.70 -13.44 1.37
C LEU A 67 2.52 -14.72 1.58
N ASP A 68 3.06 -15.30 0.52
CA ASP A 68 3.86 -16.51 0.58
C ASP A 68 5.22 -16.27 1.22
N PHE A 69 5.91 -15.16 0.90
CA PHE A 69 7.13 -14.78 1.60
C PHE A 69 6.86 -14.55 3.09
N ARG A 70 5.79 -13.83 3.44
CA ARG A 70 5.36 -13.65 4.84
C ARG A 70 5.19 -14.99 5.56
N ARG A 71 4.55 -15.96 4.91
CA ARG A 71 4.37 -17.31 5.48
C ARG A 71 5.70 -18.03 5.67
N ARG A 72 6.60 -17.98 4.68
CA ARG A 72 7.93 -18.61 4.74
C ARG A 72 8.76 -18.07 5.91
N VAL A 73 8.81 -16.75 6.06
CA VAL A 73 9.61 -16.11 7.12
C VAL A 73 9.01 -16.22 8.51
N LEU A 74 7.67 -16.35 8.65
CA LEU A 74 7.03 -16.57 9.96
C LEU A 74 7.02 -18.04 10.37
N ALA A 75 7.09 -18.96 9.41
CA ALA A 75 7.16 -20.40 9.66
C ALA A 75 8.56 -20.86 10.12
N ARG A 76 9.58 -20.00 10.03
CA ARG A 76 10.97 -20.30 10.37
C ARG A 76 11.54 -19.16 11.23
N PRO A 77 12.42 -19.43 12.21
CA PRO A 77 13.24 -18.37 12.79
C PRO A 77 13.97 -17.60 11.66
N PRO A 78 14.19 -16.29 11.80
CA PRO A 78 14.25 -15.60 13.08
C PRO A 78 13.10 -14.64 13.40
N LEU A 79 12.22 -14.31 12.43
CA LEU A 79 11.02 -13.51 12.68
C LEU A 79 9.97 -14.40 13.36
N ARG A 80 9.43 -13.95 14.48
CA ARG A 80 8.48 -14.72 15.30
C ARG A 80 7.16 -13.99 15.52
N PHE A 81 7.09 -12.70 15.23
CA PHE A 81 5.90 -11.88 15.47
C PHE A 81 5.38 -11.25 14.19
N THR A 82 4.05 -11.15 14.09
CA THR A 82 3.40 -10.52 12.94
C THR A 82 3.73 -9.04 12.80
N ASP A 83 4.10 -8.39 13.90
CA ASP A 83 4.37 -6.96 13.96
C ASP A 83 5.79 -6.60 13.47
N GLU A 84 6.62 -7.62 13.18
CA GLU A 84 7.94 -7.49 12.56
C GLU A 84 7.85 -7.32 11.04
N ILE A 85 6.67 -7.50 10.43
CA ILE A 85 6.44 -7.29 9.00
C ILE A 85 5.29 -6.29 8.82
N ILE A 86 5.64 -5.10 8.36
CA ILE A 86 4.73 -3.96 8.24
C ILE A 86 4.47 -3.68 6.76
N TYR A 87 3.20 -3.56 6.40
CA TYR A 87 2.77 -3.19 5.06
C TYR A 87 2.17 -1.79 5.09
N LEU A 88 2.80 -0.84 4.41
CA LEU A 88 2.22 0.48 4.24
C LEU A 88 1.23 0.48 3.08
N ARG A 89 0.25 1.37 3.16
CA ARG A 89 -0.63 1.72 2.05
C ARG A 89 0.07 2.74 1.17
N GLY A 90 0.14 2.47 -0.13
CA GLY A 90 0.57 3.45 -1.12
C GLY A 90 -0.56 4.12 -1.86
N ASN A 91 -0.20 5.05 -2.75
CA ASN A 91 -1.18 5.78 -3.56
C ASN A 91 -1.98 4.85 -4.48
N GLN A 92 -1.40 3.74 -4.97
CA GLN A 92 -2.12 2.76 -5.80
C GLN A 92 -3.18 2.01 -5.00
N GLU A 93 -2.87 1.56 -3.78
CA GLU A 93 -3.85 0.91 -2.90
C GLU A 93 -4.96 1.89 -2.46
N GLU A 94 -4.63 3.16 -2.24
CA GLU A 94 -5.61 4.20 -1.96
C GLU A 94 -6.55 4.45 -3.16
N MET A 95 -6.03 4.53 -4.38
CA MET A 95 -6.86 4.66 -5.58
C MET A 95 -7.72 3.42 -5.83
N TRP A 96 -7.18 2.23 -5.60
CA TRP A 96 -7.95 0.98 -5.67
C TRP A 96 -9.12 0.99 -4.68
N GLN A 97 -8.89 1.41 -3.44
CA GLN A 97 -9.96 1.54 -2.45
C GLN A 97 -11.03 2.55 -2.88
N LYS A 98 -10.63 3.70 -3.45
CA LYS A 98 -11.56 4.70 -3.99
C LYS A 98 -12.39 4.13 -5.14
N LEU A 99 -11.78 3.37 -6.04
CA LEU A 99 -12.49 2.68 -7.13
C LEU A 99 -13.57 1.74 -6.57
N LEU A 100 -13.23 0.91 -5.58
CA LEU A 100 -14.18 -0.01 -4.96
C LEU A 100 -15.32 0.72 -4.21
N GLN A 101 -15.19 2.02 -3.93
CA GLN A 101 -16.18 2.83 -3.23
C GLN A 101 -16.92 3.84 -4.13
N LEU A 102 -16.77 3.74 -5.45
CA LEU A 102 -17.33 4.71 -6.40
C LEU A 102 -18.83 4.96 -6.25
N GLN A 103 -19.62 3.98 -5.77
CA GLN A 103 -21.05 4.17 -5.51
C GLN A 103 -21.37 5.28 -4.48
N PHE A 104 -20.38 5.73 -3.70
CA PHE A 104 -20.53 6.81 -2.73
C PHE A 104 -19.96 8.15 -3.24
N ALA A 105 -19.35 8.18 -4.43
CA ALA A 105 -18.79 9.39 -5.01
C ALA A 105 -19.89 10.33 -5.52
N SER A 106 -19.67 11.63 -5.38
CA SER A 106 -20.51 12.66 -6.01
C SER A 106 -20.36 12.71 -7.53
N ASP A 107 -19.18 12.33 -8.05
CA ASP A 107 -18.89 12.23 -9.48
C ASP A 107 -18.07 10.96 -9.77
N PRO A 108 -18.74 9.79 -9.90
CA PRO A 108 -18.05 8.52 -10.07
C PRO A 108 -17.32 8.41 -11.42
N VAL A 109 -17.79 9.07 -12.47
CA VAL A 109 -17.17 9.02 -13.80
C VAL A 109 -15.81 9.72 -13.77
N SER A 110 -15.74 10.93 -13.22
CA SER A 110 -14.47 11.66 -13.12
C SER A 110 -13.46 10.93 -12.23
N ILE A 111 -13.90 10.37 -11.10
CA ILE A 111 -13.00 9.62 -10.21
C ILE A 111 -12.48 8.35 -10.90
N LEU A 112 -13.36 7.60 -11.59
CA LEU A 112 -12.97 6.40 -12.34
C LEU A 112 -11.91 6.72 -13.40
N ASN A 113 -12.16 7.72 -14.24
CA ASN A 113 -11.20 8.13 -15.28
C ASN A 113 -9.87 8.59 -14.66
N TRP A 114 -9.93 9.31 -13.54
CA TRP A 114 -8.74 9.76 -12.84
C TRP A 114 -7.91 8.57 -12.32
N VAL A 115 -8.49 7.60 -11.59
CA VAL A 115 -7.74 6.45 -11.07
C VAL A 115 -7.17 5.57 -12.19
N ILE A 116 -7.93 5.36 -13.28
CA ILE A 116 -7.48 4.59 -14.45
C ILE A 116 -6.25 5.27 -15.07
N SER A 117 -6.32 6.58 -15.32
CA SER A 117 -5.21 7.35 -15.91
C SER A 117 -3.93 7.35 -15.05
N ARG A 118 -4.05 7.00 -13.77
CA ARG A 118 -2.96 6.96 -12.78
C ARG A 118 -2.47 5.55 -12.49
N GLY A 119 -2.84 4.57 -13.31
CA GLY A 119 -2.29 3.22 -13.25
C GLY A 119 -3.20 2.18 -12.60
N VAL A 120 -4.37 2.53 -12.06
CA VAL A 120 -5.27 1.51 -11.49
C VAL A 120 -5.78 0.51 -12.53
N ASP A 121 -5.70 0.84 -13.82
CA ASP A 121 -6.14 -0.04 -14.91
C ASP A 121 -5.52 -1.44 -14.87
N ALA A 122 -4.22 -1.59 -14.54
CA ALA A 122 -3.62 -2.93 -14.48
C ALA A 122 -4.19 -3.73 -13.28
N THR A 123 -4.37 -3.07 -12.14
CA THR A 123 -5.05 -3.66 -10.96
C THR A 123 -6.49 -4.09 -11.29
N LEU A 124 -7.22 -3.23 -11.99
CA LEU A 124 -8.59 -3.49 -12.41
C LEU A 124 -8.67 -4.73 -13.30
N LYS A 125 -7.80 -4.82 -14.31
CA LYS A 125 -7.68 -5.98 -15.20
C LYS A 125 -7.30 -7.25 -14.45
N ALA A 126 -6.37 -7.16 -13.51
CA ALA A 126 -5.90 -8.30 -12.73
C ALA A 126 -7.02 -8.93 -11.88
N TYR A 127 -7.98 -8.14 -11.41
CA TYR A 127 -9.18 -8.63 -10.71
C TYR A 127 -10.41 -8.79 -11.63
N GLY A 128 -10.18 -8.94 -12.94
CA GLY A 128 -11.20 -9.34 -13.91
C GLY A 128 -12.16 -8.24 -14.34
N GLY A 129 -11.86 -6.96 -14.08
CA GLY A 129 -12.63 -5.83 -14.55
C GLY A 129 -12.01 -5.11 -15.75
N SER A 130 -12.76 -4.17 -16.31
CA SER A 130 -12.30 -3.29 -17.37
C SER A 130 -12.79 -1.85 -17.21
N ALA A 131 -12.08 -0.91 -17.84
CA ALA A 131 -12.47 0.50 -17.90
C ALA A 131 -13.85 0.70 -18.55
N ASP A 132 -14.16 -0.09 -19.59
CA ASP A 132 -15.43 0.01 -20.33
C ASP A 132 -16.62 -0.41 -19.46
N GLU A 133 -16.50 -1.53 -18.73
CA GLU A 133 -17.51 -1.97 -17.77
C GLU A 133 -17.70 -0.95 -16.65
N GLY A 134 -16.60 -0.36 -16.17
CA GLY A 134 -16.64 0.70 -15.17
C GLY A 134 -17.38 1.94 -15.65
N ASN A 135 -17.10 2.40 -16.86
CA ASN A 135 -17.76 3.56 -17.46
C ASN A 135 -19.24 3.30 -17.71
N TYR A 136 -19.58 2.10 -18.19
CA TYR A 136 -20.97 1.67 -18.34
C TYR A 136 -21.69 1.67 -16.99
N ALA A 137 -21.08 1.08 -15.95
CA ALA A 137 -21.67 1.04 -14.61
C ALA A 137 -21.81 2.43 -13.97
N ALA A 138 -20.83 3.33 -14.17
CA ALA A 138 -20.82 4.69 -13.63
C ALA A 138 -21.92 5.56 -14.25
N THR A 139 -22.27 5.35 -15.51
CA THR A 139 -23.38 6.03 -16.19
C THR A 139 -24.74 5.37 -15.95
N GLY A 140 -24.76 4.08 -15.60
CA GLY A 140 -25.95 3.29 -15.30
C GLY A 140 -26.58 3.50 -13.91
N GLY A 141 -26.04 4.41 -13.10
CA GLY A 141 -26.56 4.80 -11.79
C GLY A 141 -26.07 3.91 -10.63
N ALA A 142 -26.46 4.30 -9.41
CA ALA A 142 -25.87 3.76 -8.17
C ALA A 142 -25.98 2.23 -8.01
N MET A 143 -27.07 1.61 -8.50
CA MET A 143 -27.27 0.16 -8.41
C MET A 143 -26.31 -0.62 -9.32
N GLN A 144 -26.15 -0.18 -10.58
CA GLN A 144 -25.22 -0.83 -11.52
C GLN A 144 -23.78 -0.67 -11.03
N LEU A 145 -23.43 0.53 -10.57
CA LEU A 145 -22.13 0.81 -9.98
C LEU A 145 -21.85 -0.04 -8.73
N ASN A 146 -22.84 -0.22 -7.84
CA ASN A 146 -22.71 -1.11 -6.67
C ASN A 146 -22.47 -2.56 -7.08
N ASN A 147 -23.19 -3.07 -8.08
CA ASN A 147 -23.04 -4.43 -8.56
C ASN A 147 -21.64 -4.65 -9.16
N TRP A 148 -21.16 -3.69 -9.96
CA TRP A 148 -19.82 -3.75 -10.54
C TRP A 148 -18.72 -3.71 -9.46
N THR A 149 -18.75 -2.74 -8.54
CA THR A 149 -17.72 -2.69 -7.47
C THR A 149 -17.81 -3.87 -6.52
N ARG A 150 -18.98 -4.50 -6.36
CA ARG A 150 -19.14 -5.76 -5.62
C ARG A 150 -18.44 -6.91 -6.35
N SER A 151 -18.65 -7.04 -7.67
CA SER A 151 -17.99 -8.10 -8.45
C SER A 151 -16.46 -8.03 -8.35
N LEU A 152 -15.89 -6.82 -8.37
CA LEU A 152 -14.44 -6.62 -8.17
C LEU A 152 -13.96 -7.02 -6.77
N ARG A 153 -14.74 -6.70 -5.72
CA ARG A 153 -14.43 -7.17 -4.36
C ARG A 153 -14.49 -8.69 -4.26
N ASP A 154 -15.48 -9.31 -4.90
CA ASP A 154 -15.64 -10.76 -4.86
C ASP A 154 -14.52 -11.45 -5.63
N ALA A 155 -14.10 -10.90 -6.77
CA ALA A 155 -12.91 -11.34 -7.50
C ALA A 155 -11.65 -11.22 -6.63
N GLN A 156 -11.43 -10.08 -5.97
CA GLN A 156 -10.29 -9.92 -5.05
C GLN A 156 -10.31 -10.93 -3.90
N ARG A 157 -11.48 -11.22 -3.33
CA ARG A 157 -11.66 -12.20 -2.24
C ARG A 157 -11.50 -13.64 -2.69
N ALA A 158 -11.67 -13.93 -3.99
CA ALA A 158 -11.41 -15.25 -4.53
C ALA A 158 -9.92 -15.62 -4.43
N HIS A 159 -9.02 -14.62 -4.31
CA HIS A 159 -7.61 -14.81 -4.01
C HIS A 159 -7.38 -14.78 -2.49
N LEU A 160 -6.90 -15.89 -1.95
CA LEU A 160 -6.80 -16.10 -0.51
C LEU A 160 -5.90 -15.06 0.15
N GLY A 161 -6.46 -14.29 1.08
CA GLY A 161 -5.71 -13.34 1.90
C GLY A 161 -5.47 -11.98 1.25
N HIS A 162 -5.85 -11.75 -0.01
CA HIS A 162 -5.67 -10.45 -0.67
C HIS A 162 -6.47 -9.36 0.04
N ASP A 163 -7.75 -9.59 0.29
CA ASP A 163 -8.62 -8.66 1.00
C ASP A 163 -8.13 -8.41 2.45
N THR A 164 -7.62 -9.46 3.08
CA THR A 164 -7.06 -9.41 4.43
C THR A 164 -5.79 -8.56 4.46
N LEU A 165 -4.86 -8.72 3.52
CA LEU A 165 -3.67 -7.87 3.43
C LEU A 165 -4.07 -6.40 3.26
N MET A 166 -4.98 -6.11 2.31
CA MET A 166 -5.43 -4.75 2.02
C MET A 166 -6.10 -4.09 3.23
N ALA A 167 -6.85 -4.86 4.03
CA ALA A 167 -7.50 -4.38 5.24
C ALA A 167 -6.50 -4.04 6.38
N HIS A 168 -5.27 -4.58 6.35
CA HIS A 168 -4.28 -4.41 7.40
C HIS A 168 -3.16 -3.42 7.08
N LEU A 169 -3.20 -2.80 5.90
CA LEU A 169 -2.23 -1.77 5.52
C LEU A 169 -2.21 -0.61 6.52
N LYS A 170 -1.02 -0.06 6.75
CA LYS A 170 -0.75 1.05 7.66
C LYS A 170 -0.49 2.33 6.87
N ARG A 171 -0.75 3.49 7.47
CA ARG A 171 -0.52 4.78 6.80
C ARG A 171 0.95 5.20 6.82
N ALA A 172 1.65 4.81 7.88
CA ALA A 172 3.07 5.04 8.09
C ALA A 172 3.60 4.04 9.13
N ALA A 173 4.92 3.97 9.27
CA ALA A 173 5.57 3.27 10.38
C ALA A 173 6.62 4.19 11.03
N ALA A 174 6.71 4.21 12.35
CA ALA A 174 7.57 5.11 13.11
C ALA A 174 8.39 4.33 14.14
N CYS A 175 9.68 4.63 14.23
CA CYS A 175 10.52 4.14 15.32
C CYS A 175 10.20 4.92 16.60
N GLU A 176 9.98 4.21 17.72
CA GLU A 176 9.60 4.85 18.98
C GLU A 176 10.68 5.78 19.57
N ASP A 177 11.94 5.58 19.18
CA ASP A 177 13.07 6.43 19.57
C ASP A 177 13.17 7.73 18.77
N GLY A 178 12.27 7.96 17.80
CA GLY A 178 12.31 9.13 16.92
C GLY A 178 13.46 9.08 15.90
N SER A 179 14.05 7.91 15.62
CA SER A 179 15.10 7.83 14.60
C SER A 179 14.54 7.98 13.20
N LEU A 180 13.53 7.18 12.85
CA LEU A 180 13.03 7.03 11.48
C LEU A 180 11.49 7.08 11.41
N LEU A 181 10.99 7.72 10.38
CA LEU A 181 9.59 7.67 9.93
C LEU A 181 9.54 7.11 8.50
N PHE A 182 8.73 6.09 8.27
CA PHE A 182 8.51 5.45 6.98
C PHE A 182 7.14 5.79 6.43
N VAL A 183 7.09 6.27 5.19
CA VAL A 183 5.87 6.64 4.47
C VAL A 183 5.92 6.12 3.04
N ASN A 184 4.78 6.09 2.34
CA ASN A 184 4.78 5.75 0.93
C ASN A 184 5.31 6.89 0.07
N CYS A 185 4.57 7.99 -0.02
CA CYS A 185 4.85 9.07 -0.97
C CYS A 185 5.53 10.25 -0.27
N GLY A 186 4.90 10.78 0.77
CA GLY A 186 5.48 11.90 1.52
C GLY A 186 4.69 12.29 2.75
N ILE A 187 4.93 13.51 3.22
CA ILE A 187 4.21 14.16 4.32
C ILE A 187 4.07 15.65 4.01
N ASP A 188 3.17 16.32 4.70
CA ASP A 188 3.18 17.78 4.84
C ASP A 188 4.02 18.17 6.07
N PRO A 189 5.21 18.76 5.92
CA PRO A 189 6.09 19.09 7.05
C PRO A 189 5.51 20.16 7.99
N GLN A 190 4.48 20.89 7.56
CA GLN A 190 3.81 21.92 8.37
C GLN A 190 2.71 21.35 9.26
N ARG A 191 2.38 20.07 9.13
CA ARG A 191 1.32 19.40 9.90
C ARG A 191 1.92 18.37 10.85
N PRO A 192 1.32 18.19 12.04
CA PRO A 192 1.73 17.12 12.93
C PRO A 192 1.41 15.74 12.34
N LEU A 193 2.14 14.69 12.75
CA LEU A 193 2.05 13.35 12.15
C LEU A 193 0.62 12.78 12.28
N ALA A 194 0.00 13.00 13.43
CA ALA A 194 -1.38 12.59 13.70
C ALA A 194 -2.41 13.28 12.77
N ALA A 195 -2.07 14.45 12.22
CA ALA A 195 -2.95 15.25 11.39
C ALA A 195 -2.61 15.16 9.89
N GLN A 196 -1.75 14.26 9.43
CA GLN A 196 -1.34 14.20 8.01
C GLN A 196 -2.48 13.91 7.02
N SER A 197 -3.57 13.25 7.44
CA SER A 197 -4.66 12.83 6.54
C SER A 197 -4.11 12.07 5.31
N ASP A 198 -4.50 12.47 4.11
CA ASP A 198 -4.14 11.86 2.84
C ASP A 198 -2.76 12.29 2.29
N ALA A 199 -2.04 13.15 3.02
CA ALA A 199 -0.70 13.60 2.65
C ALA A 199 0.30 12.44 2.45
N PHE A 200 0.12 11.34 3.19
CA PHE A 200 0.94 10.12 3.04
C PHE A 200 0.99 9.56 1.61
N TRP A 201 -0.02 9.86 0.80
CA TRP A 201 -0.17 9.36 -0.57
C TRP A 201 -0.02 10.46 -1.63
N TRP A 202 -0.29 11.73 -1.28
CA TRP A 202 -0.41 12.81 -2.26
C TRP A 202 0.61 13.96 -2.09
N ALA A 203 1.32 14.05 -0.97
CA ALA A 203 2.21 15.18 -0.67
C ALA A 203 3.66 14.98 -1.16
N ALA A 204 3.84 14.44 -2.38
CA ALA A 204 5.17 14.19 -2.97
C ALA A 204 6.07 15.45 -2.98
N ARG A 205 5.54 16.55 -3.51
CA ARG A 205 6.25 17.83 -3.64
C ARG A 205 6.71 18.43 -2.33
N SER A 206 5.94 18.18 -1.27
CA SER A 206 6.28 18.69 0.07
C SER A 206 7.41 17.88 0.70
N PHE A 207 7.71 16.68 0.21
CA PHE A 207 8.77 15.84 0.74
C PHE A 207 10.14 16.49 0.62
N ASP A 208 10.44 17.13 -0.51
CA ASP A 208 11.73 17.79 -0.75
C ASP A 208 11.94 19.04 0.13
N SER A 209 10.86 19.56 0.72
CA SER A 209 10.94 20.68 1.67
C SER A 209 11.36 20.26 3.09
N ILE A 210 11.52 18.96 3.36
CA ILE A 210 12.01 18.46 4.65
C ILE A 210 13.51 18.76 4.79
N ALA A 211 13.82 19.92 5.38
CA ALA A 211 15.19 20.39 5.57
C ALA A 211 15.84 19.96 6.90
N GLY A 212 15.09 19.30 7.79
CA GLY A 212 15.55 18.93 9.13
C GLY A 212 14.71 17.83 9.76
N ALA A 213 14.84 17.66 11.08
CA ALA A 213 14.03 16.69 11.81
C ALA A 213 12.54 17.09 11.76
N TYR A 214 11.67 16.10 11.52
CA TYR A 214 10.23 16.28 11.47
C TYR A 214 9.60 15.67 12.72
N GLU A 215 8.95 16.45 13.59
CA GLU A 215 8.36 15.97 14.86
C GLU A 215 9.30 15.06 15.70
N GLY A 216 10.58 15.41 15.74
CA GLY A 216 11.60 14.62 16.44
C GLY A 216 12.16 13.44 15.63
N PHE A 217 11.53 13.06 14.51
CA PHE A 217 12.08 12.08 13.57
C PHE A 217 13.33 12.61 12.87
N ALA A 218 14.47 11.95 13.07
CA ALA A 218 15.73 12.39 12.48
C ALA A 218 15.76 12.23 10.96
N ARG A 219 15.06 11.24 10.40
CA ARG A 219 14.89 11.04 8.95
C ARG A 219 13.48 10.56 8.63
N VAL A 220 13.02 10.95 7.44
CA VAL A 220 11.81 10.43 6.82
C VAL A 220 12.22 9.65 5.57
N ILE A 221 11.74 8.41 5.44
CA ILE A 221 12.01 7.49 4.34
C ILE A 221 10.72 7.33 3.53
N ARG A 222 10.76 7.66 2.24
CA ARG A 222 9.64 7.41 1.31
C ARG A 222 9.91 6.19 0.43
N GLY A 223 8.84 5.47 0.12
CA GLY A 223 8.89 4.29 -0.76
C GLY A 223 8.71 4.59 -2.24
N TYR A 224 8.18 5.75 -2.57
CA TYR A 224 7.85 6.14 -3.93
C TYR A 224 7.96 7.64 -4.14
N ASP A 225 8.60 8.04 -5.23
CA ASP A 225 8.55 9.40 -5.76
C ASP A 225 7.77 9.39 -7.07
N PRO A 226 6.62 10.08 -7.17
CA PRO A 226 5.87 10.20 -8.42
C PRO A 226 6.45 11.25 -9.39
N GLU A 227 7.46 12.03 -9.01
CA GLU A 227 8.07 13.10 -9.85
C GLU A 227 9.36 12.69 -10.57
#